data_AF-A0A2N9YGJ8-F1
#
_entry.id   AF-A0A2N9YGJ8-F1
#
_cell.length_a   1.000
_cell.length_b   1.000
_cell.length_c   1.000
_cell.angle_alpha   90.00
_cell.angle_beta   90.00
_cell.angle_gamma   90.00
#
_symmetry.space_group_name_H-M   'P 1'
#
loop_
_entity.id
_entity.type
_entity.pdbx_description
1 polymer ?
#
loop_
_entity_poly.entity_id
_entity_poly.type
_entity_poly.pdbx_seq_one_letter_code
_entity_poly.pdbx_strand_id
1 'polypeptide(L)' 'MDSQLWMQYEDVILTACVGGLMAYMMFIIYRLAKDSNAGKWGYITLFLALGLGMVGFIAKAVIVELMKQ' A
#
# COMPACT_ATOMS: atom_id res chain seq x y z
N MET A 1 -20.43 -25.78 -14.38
CA MET A 1 -19.03 -25.60 -13.97
C MET A 1 -18.81 -24.10 -13.89
N ASP A 2 -18.61 -23.61 -12.68
CA ASP A 2 -18.82 -22.23 -12.26
C ASP A 2 -17.75 -21.28 -12.86
N SER A 3 -18.13 -20.51 -13.88
CA SER A 3 -17.25 -19.48 -14.48
C SER A 3 -17.09 -18.24 -13.62
N GLN A 4 -17.88 -18.10 -12.54
CA GLN A 4 -17.85 -16.98 -11.61
C GLN A 4 -16.67 -17.08 -10.64
N LEU A 5 -16.32 -18.30 -10.23
CA LEU A 5 -15.16 -18.58 -9.37
C LEU A 5 -13.85 -18.15 -10.01
N TRP A 6 -13.65 -18.46 -11.30
CA TRP A 6 -12.40 -18.13 -12.00
C TRP A 6 -12.17 -16.62 -12.09
N MET A 7 -13.21 -15.83 -12.37
CA MET A 7 -13.13 -14.37 -12.38
C MET A 7 -12.80 -13.82 -10.99
N GLN A 8 -13.41 -14.39 -9.94
CA GLN A 8 -13.14 -13.98 -8.56
C GLN A 8 -11.70 -14.28 -8.12
N TYR A 9 -11.14 -15.42 -8.54
CA TYR A 9 -9.74 -15.75 -8.28
C TYR A 9 -8.79 -14.82 -9.04
N GLU A 10 -9.09 -14.52 -10.30
CA GLU A 10 -8.28 -13.66 -11.16
C GLU A 10 -8.18 -12.23 -10.59
N ASP A 11 -9.31 -11.63 -10.20
CA ASP A 11 -9.35 -10.28 -9.61
C ASP A 11 -8.65 -10.20 -8.26
N VAL A 12 -8.81 -11.22 -7.40
CA VAL A 12 -8.13 -11.27 -6.10
C VAL A 12 -6.62 -11.37 -6.28
N ILE A 13 -6.15 -12.22 -7.20
CA ILE A 13 -4.72 -12.40 -7.47
C ILE A 13 -4.12 -11.15 -8.10
N LEU A 14 -4.79 -10.53 -9.07
CA LEU A 14 -4.36 -9.26 -9.67
C LEU A 14 -4.29 -8.14 -8.64
N THR A 15 -5.32 -8.00 -7.80
CA THR A 15 -5.35 -6.99 -6.74
C THR A 15 -4.26 -7.22 -5.70
N ALA A 16 -4.04 -8.47 -5.29
CA ALA A 16 -2.98 -8.82 -4.34
C ALA A 16 -1.57 -8.63 -4.92
N CYS A 17 -1.35 -8.98 -6.19
CA CYS A 17 -0.07 -8.82 -6.86
C CYS A 17 0.30 -7.35 -7.06
N VAL A 18 -0.66 -6.53 -7.53
CA VAL A 18 -0.46 -5.07 -7.69
C VAL A 18 -0.33 -4.39 -6.32
N GLY A 19 -1.13 -4.80 -5.34
CA GLY A 19 -1.03 -4.30 -3.96
C GLY A 19 0.30 -4.62 -3.29
N GLY A 20 0.80 -5.85 -3.46
CA GLY A 20 2.10 -6.29 -2.99
C GLY A 20 3.26 -5.53 -3.65
N LEU A 21 3.18 -5.30 -4.97
CA LEU A 21 4.16 -4.50 -5.70
C LEU A 21 4.20 -3.04 -5.20
N MET A 22 3.03 -2.41 -4.99
CA MET A 22 2.96 -1.07 -4.43
C MET A 22 3.51 -1.00 -3.01
N ALA A 23 3.19 -1.98 -2.16
CA ALA A 23 3.75 -2.06 -0.81
C ALA A 23 5.27 -2.22 -0.83
N TYR A 24 5.81 -3.00 -1.77
CA TYR A 24 7.26 -3.14 -1.96
C TYR A 24 7.93 -1.83 -2.37
N MET A 25 7.31 -1.04 -3.25
CA MET A 25 7.80 0.32 -3.57
C MET A 25 7.83 1.23 -2.34
N MET A 26 6.77 1.22 -1.52
CA MET A 26 6.73 2.01 -0.28
C MET A 26 7.77 1.53 0.75
N PHE A 27 7.99 0.23 0.86
CA PHE A 27 9.03 -0.36 1.72
C PHE A 27 10.44 0.06 1.29
N ILE A 28 10.73 0.09 -0.01
CA ILE A 28 12.02 0.57 -0.53
C ILE A 28 12.23 2.04 -0.17
N ILE A 29 11.22 2.89 -0.35
CA ILE A 29 11.32 4.32 0.00
C ILE A 29 11.55 4.48 1.50
N TYR A 30 10.88 3.71 2.36
CA TYR A 30 11.11 3.70 3.80
C TYR A 30 12.53 3.25 4.18
N ARG A 31 13.08 2.26 3.47
CA ARG A 31 14.45 1.79 3.73
C ARG A 31 15.49 2.81 3.23
N LEU A 32 15.27 3.42 2.07
CA LEU A 32 16.12 4.47 1.50
C LEU A 32 16.10 5.71 2.40
N ALA A 33 14.94 6.08 2.91
CA ALA A 33 14.73 7.13 3.89
C ALA A 33 15.55 6.96 5.17
N LYS A 34 15.62 5.71 5.66
CA LYS A 34 16.35 5.34 6.87
C LYS A 34 17.86 5.26 6.64
N ASP A 35 18.31 4.67 5.54
CA ASP A 35 19.74 4.52 5.21
C ASP A 35 20.38 5.83 4.73
N SER A 36 19.65 6.67 4.02
CA SER A 36 20.25 7.85 3.37
C SER A 36 20.59 8.99 4.34
N ASN A 37 20.32 8.82 5.64
CA ASN A 37 20.59 9.84 6.67
C ASN A 37 20.16 11.24 6.20
N ALA A 38 19.02 11.29 5.49
CA ALA A 38 18.53 12.48 4.81
C ALA A 38 18.30 13.53 5.89
N GLY A 39 19.30 14.40 6.08
CA GLY A 39 19.59 15.01 7.38
C GLY A 39 18.37 15.67 8.00
N LYS A 40 18.18 15.57 9.32
CA LYS A 40 17.11 16.13 10.21
C LYS A 40 15.74 16.48 9.56
N TRP A 41 15.72 17.35 8.56
CA TRP A 41 14.60 17.67 7.68
C TRP A 41 14.06 16.49 6.85
N GLY A 42 14.93 15.60 6.34
CA GLY A 42 14.49 14.46 5.53
C GLY A 42 13.66 13.46 6.34
N TYR A 43 14.09 13.14 7.56
CA TYR A 43 13.36 12.25 8.46
C TYR A 43 11.95 12.79 8.81
N ILE A 44 11.79 14.12 8.97
CA ILE A 44 10.49 14.75 9.24
C ILE A 44 9.56 14.63 8.03
N THR A 45 10.06 14.94 6.84
CA THR A 45 9.26 14.81 5.60
C THR A 45 8.91 13.36 5.32
N LEU A 46 9.79 12.42 5.62
CA LEU A 46 9.53 10.98 5.50
C LEU A 46 8.52 10.50 6.52
N PHE A 47 8.58 10.96 7.77
CA PHE A 47 7.57 10.63 8.77
C PHE A 47 6.19 11.19 8.40
N LEU A 48 6.13 12.39 7.82
CA LEU A 48 4.90 12.97 7.30
C LEU A 48 4.38 12.25 6.05
N ALA A 49 5.22 12.03 5.04
CA ALA A 49 4.84 11.38 3.79
C ALA A 49 4.47 9.91 4.00
N LEU A 50 5.21 9.19 4.84
CA LEU A 50 4.92 7.80 5.17
C LEU A 50 3.74 7.68 6.14
N GLY A 51 3.62 8.59 7.11
CA GLY A 51 2.46 8.66 8.00
C GLY A 51 1.17 8.92 7.23
N LEU A 52 1.14 9.93 6.36
CA LEU A 52 0.02 10.21 5.47
C LEU A 52 -0.22 9.07 4.46
N GLY A 53 0.83 8.48 3.89
CA GLY A 53 0.72 7.38 2.95
C GLY A 53 0.12 6.12 3.57
N MET A 54 0.59 5.74 4.77
CA MET A 54 0.11 4.57 5.49
C MET A 54 -1.31 4.78 6.02
N VAL A 55 -1.60 5.96 6.59
CA VAL A 55 -2.95 6.31 7.04
C VAL A 55 -3.94 6.39 5.87
N GLY A 56 -3.54 6.99 4.74
CA GLY A 56 -4.38 7.07 3.54
C GLY A 56 -4.65 5.71 2.90
N PHE A 57 -3.65 4.81 2.89
CA PHE A 57 -3.84 3.44 2.39
C PHE A 57 -4.78 2.64 3.30
N ILE A 58 -4.59 2.71 4.62
CA ILE A 58 -5.45 2.04 5.60
C ILE A 58 -6.87 2.60 5.53
N ALA A 59 -7.04 3.92 5.52
CA ALA A 59 -8.35 4.56 5.41
C ALA A 59 -9.09 4.15 4.12
N LYS A 60 -8.39 4.09 2.98
CA LYS A 60 -8.97 3.63 1.71
C LYS A 60 -9.40 2.16 1.79
N ALA A 61 -8.59 1.29 2.38
CA ALA A 61 -8.93 -0.13 2.55
C ALA A 61 -10.21 -0.27 3.40
N VAL A 62 -10.25 0.40 4.55
CA VAL A 62 -11.39 0.41 5.47
C VAL A 62 -12.66 0.97 4.81
N ILE A 63 -12.55 2.06 4.04
CA ILE A 63 -13.70 2.63 3.31
C ILE A 63 -14.21 1.67 2.23
N VAL A 64 -13.32 0.99 1.50
CA VAL A 64 -13.73 -0.01 0.50
C VAL A 64 -14.44 -1.18 1.17
N GLU A 65 -13.94 -1.68 2.30
CA GLU A 65 -14.62 -2.76 3.04
C GLU A 65 -15.97 -2.33 3.60
N LEU A 66 -16.11 -1.09 4.08
CA LEU A 66 -17.39 -0.54 4.53
C LEU A 66 -18.38 -0.26 3.37
N MET A 67 -17.91 0.13 2.18
CA MET A 67 -18.77 0.35 1.00
C MET A 67 -19.12 -0.94 0.25
N LYS A 68 -18.30 -1.99 0.40
CA LYS A 68 -18.52 -3.30 -0.21
C LYS A 68 -19.38 -4.21 0.69
N GLN A 69 -19.79 -3.71 1.85
CA GLN A 69 -20.72 -4.33 2.79
C GLN A 69 -22.18 -4.10 2.40
#